data_AF-A0A4D7QQH2-F1
#
_entry.id   AF-A0A4D7QQH2-F1
#
_cell.length_a   1.000
_cell.length_b   1.000
_cell.length_c   1.000
_cell.angle_alpha   90.00
_cell.angle_beta   90.00
_cell.angle_gamma   90.00
#
_symmetry.space_group_name_H-M   'P 1'
#
loop_
_entity.id
_entity.type
_entity.pdbx_description
1 polymer ?
#
loop_
_entity_poly.entity_id
_entity_poly.type
_entity_poly.pdbx_seq_one_letter_code
_entity_poly.pdbx_strand_id
1 'polypeptide(L)'
;MTDTTSDDMPRKGVLKAAELETLRTITSGIASFGAAVRNSTLSNEEKSRVLARLAEASGSMMDATTTYLAGARASRVPEPMSLSMAH
;
A
#
# COMPACT_ATOMS: atom_id res chain seq x y z
N MET A 1 -30.68 19.75 -25.30
CA MET A 1 -29.66 20.38 -24.44
C MET A 1 -28.96 19.26 -23.69
N THR A 2 -27.72 18.98 -24.07
CA THR A 2 -26.79 18.12 -23.32
C THR A 2 -26.18 18.95 -22.21
N ASP A 3 -26.25 18.48 -20.96
CA ASP A 3 -25.22 18.79 -19.97
C ASP A 3 -25.10 17.59 -18.99
N THR A 4 -24.18 16.67 -19.29
CA THR A 4 -22.85 16.51 -18.67
C THR A 4 -22.91 16.02 -17.21
N THR A 5 -22.69 14.71 -17.06
CA THR A 5 -21.74 14.12 -16.10
C THR A 5 -21.44 14.94 -14.84
N SER A 6 -22.07 14.57 -13.72
CA SER A 6 -21.36 14.62 -12.42
C SER A 6 -20.80 13.24 -12.15
N ASP A 7 -19.64 13.05 -12.78
CA ASP A 7 -18.68 11.98 -12.57
C ASP A 7 -18.40 11.84 -11.08
N ASP A 8 -18.45 10.59 -10.63
CA ASP A 8 -17.53 10.01 -9.66
C ASP A 8 -17.02 10.98 -8.57
N MET A 9 -17.76 11.08 -7.46
CA MET A 9 -17.15 11.53 -6.20
C MET A 9 -16.13 10.46 -5.78
N PRO A 10 -14.79 10.71 -5.82
CA PRO A 10 -13.85 9.70 -5.36
C PRO A 10 -13.92 9.68 -3.83
N ARG A 11 -14.47 8.57 -3.32
CA ARG A 11 -14.61 8.28 -1.89
C ARG A 11 -13.32 8.56 -1.14
N LYS A 12 -13.45 9.49 -0.21
CA LYS A 12 -12.55 9.74 0.92
C LYS A 12 -12.22 8.40 1.60
N GLY A 13 -10.98 7.93 1.48
CA GLY A 13 -10.42 6.88 2.37
C GLY A 13 -10.44 5.43 1.90
N VAL A 14 -10.84 5.11 0.66
CA VAL A 14 -10.77 3.73 0.15
C VAL A 14 -9.54 3.62 -0.74
N LEU A 15 -8.50 2.90 -0.30
CA LEU A 15 -7.52 2.30 -1.21
C LEU A 15 -8.31 1.70 -2.37
N LYS A 16 -8.01 2.04 -3.63
CA LYS A 16 -8.78 1.51 -4.77
C LYS A 16 -8.78 -0.01 -4.63
N ALA A 17 -9.91 -0.67 -4.89
CA ALA A 17 -10.06 -2.11 -4.61
C ALA A 17 -8.89 -2.96 -5.17
N ALA A 18 -8.31 -2.54 -6.30
CA ALA A 18 -7.10 -3.11 -6.89
C ALA A 18 -5.83 -3.01 -6.02
N GLU A 19 -5.63 -1.91 -5.30
CA GLU A 19 -4.49 -1.70 -4.39
C GLU A 19 -4.61 -2.62 -3.17
N LEU A 20 -5.82 -2.76 -2.59
CA LEU A 20 -6.08 -3.70 -1.50
C LEU A 20 -5.85 -5.14 -1.93
N GLU A 21 -6.29 -5.50 -3.14
CA GLU A 21 -6.08 -6.85 -3.66
C GLU A 21 -4.60 -7.13 -3.89
N THR A 22 -3.86 -6.16 -4.44
CA THR A 22 -2.41 -6.26 -4.61
C THR A 22 -1.70 -6.51 -3.27
N LEU A 23 -2.07 -5.76 -2.22
CA LEU A 23 -1.51 -5.96 -0.87
C LEU A 23 -1.82 -7.34 -0.29
N ARG A 24 -3.04 -7.85 -0.52
CA ARG A 24 -3.43 -9.21 -0.11
C ARG A 24 -2.63 -10.27 -0.85
N THR A 25 -2.46 -10.15 -2.16
CA THR A 25 -1.65 -11.06 -2.97
C THR A 25 -0.20 -11.10 -2.49
N ILE A 26 0.40 -9.93 -2.25
CA ILE A 26 1.78 -9.84 -1.75
C ILE A 26 1.91 -10.49 -0.37
N THR A 27 0.99 -10.20 0.55
CA THR A 27 0.98 -10.78 1.90
C THR A 27 0.86 -12.30 1.85
N SER A 28 -0.04 -12.80 1.01
CA SER A 28 -0.21 -14.24 0.77
C SER A 28 1.07 -14.87 0.20
N GLY A 29 1.68 -14.23 -0.79
CA GLY A 29 2.95 -14.68 -1.38
C GLY A 29 4.10 -14.76 -0.38
N ILE A 30 4.25 -13.77 0.50
CA ILE A 30 5.25 -13.78 1.58
C ILE A 30 5.02 -14.97 2.52
N ALA A 31 3.78 -15.20 2.93
CA ALA A 31 3.43 -16.33 3.81
C ALA A 31 3.71 -17.68 3.13
N SER A 32 3.31 -17.84 1.87
CA SER A 32 3.58 -19.04 1.08
C SER A 32 5.08 -19.29 0.90
N PHE A 33 5.87 -18.26 0.62
CA PHE A 33 7.31 -18.38 0.50
C PHE A 33 7.95 -18.78 1.84
N GLY A 34 7.55 -18.17 2.95
CA GLY A 34 8.03 -18.56 4.28
C GLY A 34 7.72 -20.03 4.62
N ALA A 35 6.55 -20.53 4.25
CA ALA A 35 6.18 -21.93 4.40
C ALA A 35 7.03 -22.86 3.51
N ALA A 36 7.27 -22.48 2.25
CA ALA A 36 8.13 -23.21 1.34
C ALA A 36 9.57 -23.33 1.86
N VAL A 37 10.13 -22.23 2.38
CA VAL A 37 11.46 -22.23 3.01
C VAL A 37 11.50 -23.18 4.20
N ARG A 38 10.47 -23.15 5.06
CA ARG A 38 10.40 -24.04 6.23
C ARG A 38 10.36 -25.52 5.85
N ASN A 39 9.65 -25.86 4.78
CA ASN A 39 9.52 -27.23 4.27
C ASN A 39 10.63 -27.66 3.30
N SER A 40 11.56 -26.77 2.96
CA SER A 40 12.67 -27.08 2.05
C SER A 40 13.70 -28.03 2.68
N THR A 41 14.57 -28.57 1.84
CA THR A 41 15.71 -29.42 2.24
C THR A 41 16.93 -28.62 2.73
N LEU A 42 16.82 -27.29 2.84
CA LEU A 42 17.87 -26.42 3.36
C LEU A 42 18.24 -26.78 4.81
N SER A 43 19.47 -26.47 5.21
CA SER A 43 19.87 -26.58 6.62
C SER A 43 19.10 -25.60 7.50
N ASN A 44 19.04 -25.87 8.81
CA ASN A 44 18.36 -24.98 9.76
C ASN A 44 18.99 -23.57 9.78
N GLU A 45 20.29 -23.46 9.59
CA GLU A 45 20.99 -22.18 9.50
C GLU A 45 20.58 -21.39 8.26
N GLU A 46 20.52 -22.05 7.10
CA GLU A 46 20.08 -21.42 5.86
C GLU A 46 18.62 -20.99 5.94
N LYS A 47 17.74 -21.84 6.48
CA LYS A 47 16.33 -21.49 6.73
C LYS A 47 16.21 -20.26 7.62
N SER A 48 16.97 -20.23 8.72
CA SER A 48 16.96 -19.08 9.64
C SER A 48 17.40 -17.79 8.95
N ARG A 49 18.47 -17.84 8.16
CA ARG A 49 18.97 -16.68 7.38
C ARG A 49 17.94 -16.20 6.36
N VAL A 50 17.35 -17.10 5.59
CA VAL A 50 16.36 -16.73 4.56
C VAL A 50 15.10 -16.15 5.19
N LEU A 51 14.60 -16.75 6.27
CA LEU A 51 13.42 -16.24 6.98
C LEU A 51 13.67 -14.89 7.65
N ALA A 52 14.88 -14.67 8.20
CA ALA A 52 15.26 -13.37 8.75
C ALA A 52 15.25 -12.29 7.67
N ARG A 53 15.87 -12.57 6.51
CA ARG A 53 15.87 -11.65 5.36
C ARG A 53 14.48 -11.38 4.82
N LEU A 54 13.63 -12.39 4.77
CA LEU A 54 12.22 -12.24 4.40
C LEU A 54 11.47 -11.31 5.36
N ALA A 55 11.69 -11.46 6.67
CA ALA A 55 11.07 -10.62 7.69
C ALA A 55 11.53 -9.15 7.57
N GLU A 56 12.85 -8.92 7.39
CA GLU A 56 13.40 -7.58 7.16
C GLU A 56 12.80 -6.91 5.93
N ALA A 57 12.76 -7.62 4.79
CA ALA A 57 12.20 -7.11 3.55
C ALA A 57 10.70 -6.79 3.67
N SER A 58 9.94 -7.67 4.34
CA SER A 58 8.51 -7.46 4.58
C SER A 58 8.25 -6.24 5.47
N GLY A 59 9.07 -6.04 6.51
CA GLY A 59 9.02 -4.86 7.38
C GLY A 59 9.30 -3.57 6.62
N SER A 60 10.35 -3.55 5.79
CA SER A 60 10.68 -2.40 4.95
C SER A 60 9.56 -2.06 3.95
N MET A 61 8.91 -3.08 3.38
CA MET A 61 7.77 -2.88 2.48
C MET A 61 6.56 -2.29 3.20
N MET A 62 6.31 -2.70 4.45
CA MET A 62 5.22 -2.16 5.27
C MET A 62 5.47 -0.70 5.65
N ASP A 63 6.72 -0.34 5.97
CA ASP A 63 7.14 1.04 6.25
C ASP A 63 6.98 1.93 5.01
N ALA A 64 7.46 1.47 3.85
CA ALA A 64 7.29 2.17 2.58
C ALA A 64 5.81 2.37 2.22
N THR A 65 4.98 1.35 2.44
CA THR A 65 3.52 1.44 2.23
C THR A 65 2.88 2.45 3.17
N THR A 66 3.27 2.45 4.45
CA THR A 66 2.78 3.40 5.46
C THR A 66 3.16 4.83 5.09
N THR A 67 4.40 5.04 4.67
CA THR A 67 4.92 6.33 4.20
C THR A 67 4.18 6.82 2.95
N TYR A 68 3.95 5.94 1.96
CA TYR A 68 3.17 6.27 0.78
C TYR A 68 1.73 6.68 1.14
N LEU A 69 1.06 5.92 2.01
CA LEU A 69 -0.30 6.23 2.46
C LEU A 69 -0.38 7.54 3.25
N ALA A 70 0.61 7.81 4.10
CA ALA A 70 0.71 9.06 4.84
C ALA A 70 0.93 10.26 3.89
N GLY A 71 1.84 10.14 2.93
CA GLY A 71 2.10 11.17 1.91
C GLY A 71 0.90 11.41 0.99
N ALA A 72 0.26 10.35 0.51
CA ALA A 72 -0.95 10.43 -0.30
C ALA A 72 -2.13 11.10 0.43
N ARG A 73 -2.15 11.03 1.78
CA ARG A 73 -3.13 11.73 2.63
C ARG A 73 -2.78 13.20 2.84
N ALA A 74 -1.49 13.56 2.91
CA ALA A 74 -1.04 14.94 3.07
C ALA A 74 -1.30 15.80 1.83
N SER A 75 -1.20 15.24 0.62
CA SER A 75 -1.50 15.95 -0.64
C SER A 75 -2.99 16.24 -0.89
N ARG A 76 -3.90 15.89 0.04
CA ARG A 76 -5.36 16.16 -0.05
C ARG A 76 -5.82 17.33 0.83
N VAL A 77 -4.93 18.14 1.39
CA VAL A 77 -5.33 19.38 2.08
C VAL A 77 -5.68 20.42 1.00
N PRO A 78 -6.94 20.88 0.88
CA PRO A 78 -7.30 21.93 -0.07
C PRO A 78 -6.61 23.24 0.33
N GLU A 79 -6.04 23.94 -0.65
CA GLU A 79 -5.55 25.32 -0.48
C GLU A 79 -6.63 26.19 0.19
N PRO A 80 -6.26 27.09 1.11
CA PRO A 80 -7.21 28.09 1.59
C PRO A 80 -7.64 28.95 0.39
N MET A 81 -8.93 28.90 0.04
CA MET A 81 -9.52 29.81 -0.95
C MET A 81 -9.18 31.25 -0.55
N SER A 82 -8.27 31.87 -1.30
CA SER A 82 -8.05 33.31 -1.23
C SER A 82 -9.32 33.97 -1.76
N LEU A 83 -10.15 34.46 -0.84
CA LEU A 83 -11.34 35.23 -1.13
C LEU A 83 -10.91 36.52 -1.84
N SER A 84 -10.93 36.50 -3.18
CA SER A 84 -10.67 37.69 -3.99
C SER A 84 -11.86 38.64 -3.85
N MET A 85 -11.74 39.62 -2.95
CA MET A 85 -12.65 40.77 -2.90
C MET A 85 -12.38 41.64 -4.13
N ALA A 86 -13.27 41.56 -5.13
CA ALA A 86 -13.33 42.53 -6.20
C ALA A 86 -14.00 43.82 -5.69
N HIS A 87 -13.27 44.92 -5.81
CA HIS A 87 -13.71 46.31 -5.65
C HIS A 87 -14.61 46.76 -6.80
#